data_AF-A0A3M1A4M6-F1
#
_entry.id   AF-A0A3M1A4M6-F1
#
_cell.length_a   1.000
_cell.length_b   1.000
_cell.length_c   1.000
_cell.angle_alpha   90.00
_cell.angle_beta   90.00
_cell.angle_gamma   90.00
#
_symmetry.space_group_name_H-M   'P 1'
#
loop_
_entity.id
_entity.type
_entity.pdbx_description
1 polymer ?
#
loop_
_entity_poly.entity_id
_entity_poly.type
_entity_poly.pdbx_seq_one_letter_code
_entity_poly.pdbx_strand_id
1 'polypeptide(L)'
;MSAPPDAWALPGLARWLDGVVSRIEAGVALLPTRPAPPEGLMAALHARLAPRYSCVDLRPRAEASPAESLAEEFGARPLLEAFVGPALEGNVAIVELGDVGQSCRLEWVTFLCRLTALRAERDEGLCVLATGLEGAELGGLATLTPWHEALRRGDLVIWAEECLPTGREGLLAELAVALAVALCGWRLDLAKMLVQAPAEDIADPLQWLRRIQEDASDGPPPCPLAALRAGRIGELTQRVWRAQLAVLFPALEGWRVELVQAHRRALRLDAHLRGLGVRSVEEMELGALHFQLERLLRRDALTRLQTMVRARNALAHRKPVAPDDVLSLVT
;
A
#
# COMPACT_ATOMS: atom_id res chain seq x y z
N MET A 1 21.39 13.82 -3.28
CA MET A 1 20.01 13.53 -2.85
C MET A 1 19.40 12.65 -3.92
N SER A 2 19.01 11.42 -3.59
CA SER A 2 18.30 10.55 -4.53
C SER A 2 16.95 11.17 -4.87
N ALA A 3 16.47 10.98 -6.10
CA ALA A 3 15.12 11.39 -6.48
C ALA A 3 14.09 10.71 -5.54
N PRO A 4 12.97 11.37 -5.20
CA PRO A 4 11.92 10.73 -4.43
C PRO A 4 11.41 9.48 -5.17
N PRO A 5 11.07 8.40 -4.44
CA PRO A 5 10.57 7.19 -5.08
C PRO A 5 9.25 7.48 -5.79
N ASP A 6 9.11 6.93 -7.00
CA ASP A 6 7.92 7.10 -7.84
C ASP A 6 6.98 5.89 -7.68
N ALA A 7 5.81 6.11 -7.09
CA ALA A 7 4.82 5.06 -6.88
C ALA A 7 4.37 4.44 -8.22
N TRP A 8 4.32 5.21 -9.30
CA TRP A 8 3.84 4.74 -10.60
C TRP A 8 4.85 3.86 -11.34
N ALA A 9 6.09 3.79 -10.83
CA ALA A 9 7.10 2.83 -11.26
C ALA A 9 6.90 1.43 -10.65
N LEU A 10 6.03 1.28 -9.64
CA LEU A 10 5.74 -0.02 -9.02
C LEU A 10 5.12 -0.98 -10.06
N PRO A 11 5.55 -2.26 -10.14
CA PRO A 11 5.08 -3.19 -11.16
C PRO A 11 3.56 -3.32 -11.29
N GLY A 12 2.83 -3.33 -10.17
CA GLY A 12 1.37 -3.37 -10.13
C GLY A 12 0.73 -2.12 -10.72
N LEU A 13 1.22 -0.92 -10.36
CA LEU A 13 0.69 0.35 -10.87
C LEU A 13 1.09 0.61 -12.32
N ALA A 14 2.30 0.23 -12.72
CA ALA A 14 2.74 0.28 -14.11
C ALA A 14 1.83 -0.57 -15.02
N ARG A 15 1.52 -1.80 -14.60
CA ARG A 15 0.58 -2.67 -15.34
C ARG A 15 -0.83 -2.12 -15.34
N TRP A 16 -1.25 -1.50 -14.24
CA TRP A 16 -2.55 -0.85 -14.18
C TRP A 16 -2.63 0.31 -15.18
N LEU A 17 -1.60 1.15 -15.27
CA LEU A 17 -1.50 2.20 -16.29
C LEU A 17 -1.57 1.63 -17.71
N ASP A 18 -0.88 0.53 -17.99
CA ASP A 18 -0.98 -0.14 -19.30
C ASP A 18 -2.41 -0.63 -19.59
N GLY A 19 -3.12 -1.10 -18.55
CA GLY A 19 -4.54 -1.42 -18.61
C GLY A 19 -5.42 -0.20 -18.87
N VAL A 20 -5.08 0.97 -18.32
CA VAL A 20 -5.77 2.24 -18.61
C VAL A 20 -5.61 2.59 -20.09
N VAL A 21 -4.40 2.55 -20.63
CA VAL A 21 -4.14 2.82 -22.07
C VAL A 21 -4.94 1.88 -22.96
N SER A 22 -4.92 0.58 -22.66
CA SER A 22 -5.66 -0.43 -23.42
C SER A 22 -7.18 -0.22 -23.39
N ARG A 23 -7.71 0.42 -22.34
CA ARG A 23 -9.15 0.74 -22.22
C ARG A 23 -9.51 2.05 -22.90
N ILE A 24 -8.61 3.02 -22.91
CA ILE A 24 -8.77 4.27 -23.67
C ILE A 24 -8.83 3.97 -25.17
N GLU A 25 -8.10 2.97 -25.65
CA GLU A 25 -8.18 2.48 -27.04
C GLU A 25 -9.61 2.05 -27.43
N ALA A 26 -10.41 1.56 -26.49
CA ALA A 26 -11.82 1.21 -26.71
C ALA A 26 -12.77 2.43 -26.75
N GLY A 27 -12.23 3.64 -26.60
CA GLY A 27 -12.94 4.89 -26.80
C GLY A 27 -13.07 5.74 -25.54
N VAL A 28 -13.88 5.28 -24.59
CA VAL A 28 -14.15 6.02 -23.34
C VAL A 28 -13.86 5.13 -22.14
N ALA A 29 -13.05 5.63 -21.21
CA ALA A 29 -12.72 4.96 -19.96
C ALA A 29 -13.02 5.86 -18.77
N LEU A 30 -13.61 5.27 -17.72
CA LEU A 30 -13.85 5.96 -16.46
C LEU A 30 -12.82 5.54 -15.43
N LEU A 31 -12.15 6.51 -14.83
CA LEU A 31 -11.11 6.33 -13.84
C LEU A 31 -11.64 6.67 -12.43
N PRO A 32 -11.81 5.67 -11.54
CA PRO A 32 -12.15 5.94 -10.15
C PRO A 32 -11.04 6.74 -9.44
N THR A 33 -11.42 7.82 -8.78
CA THR A 33 -10.54 8.70 -7.98
C THR A 33 -10.59 8.38 -6.49
N ARG A 34 -11.46 7.47 -6.07
CA ARG A 34 -11.56 7.01 -4.69
C ARG A 34 -11.07 5.57 -4.55
N PRO A 35 -10.15 5.29 -3.61
CA PRO A 35 -9.41 6.25 -2.78
C PRO A 35 -8.51 7.16 -3.61
N ALA A 36 -8.13 8.31 -3.03
CA ALA A 36 -7.25 9.27 -3.68
C ALA A 36 -5.96 8.57 -4.17
N PRO A 37 -5.58 8.75 -5.45
CA PRO A 37 -4.39 8.11 -6.00
C PRO A 37 -3.11 8.69 -5.40
N PRO A 38 -1.98 7.95 -5.47
CA PRO A 38 -0.66 8.53 -5.20
C PRO A 38 -0.42 9.79 -6.03
N GLU A 39 0.40 10.71 -5.50
CA GLU A 39 0.83 11.90 -6.23
C GLU A 39 1.43 11.53 -7.60
N GLY A 40 1.29 12.42 -8.58
CA GLY A 40 1.86 12.23 -9.91
C GLY A 40 1.06 11.35 -10.87
N LEU A 41 -0.15 10.90 -10.54
CA LEU A 41 -1.00 10.10 -11.44
C LEU A 41 -1.12 10.73 -12.84
N MET A 42 -1.43 12.02 -12.91
CA MET A 42 -1.62 12.71 -14.18
C MET A 42 -0.34 12.72 -15.01
N ALA A 43 0.80 13.04 -14.39
CA ALA A 43 2.10 12.98 -15.06
C ALA A 43 2.43 11.56 -15.58
N ALA A 44 2.11 10.53 -14.79
CA ALA A 44 2.30 9.13 -15.18
C ALA A 44 1.39 8.72 -16.35
N LEU A 45 0.13 9.15 -16.36
CA LEU A 45 -0.80 8.94 -17.46
C LEU A 45 -0.31 9.62 -18.75
N HIS A 46 0.07 10.90 -18.67
CA HIS A 46 0.65 11.64 -19.79
C HIS A 46 1.89 10.94 -20.35
N ALA A 47 2.83 10.57 -19.49
CA ALA A 47 4.05 9.87 -19.92
C ALA A 47 3.74 8.53 -20.61
N ARG A 48 2.71 7.82 -20.16
CA ARG A 48 2.31 6.52 -20.74
C ARG A 48 1.52 6.66 -22.05
N LEU A 49 0.74 7.73 -22.21
CA LEU A 49 -0.07 8.00 -23.40
C LEU A 49 0.69 8.73 -24.52
N ALA A 50 1.65 9.60 -24.17
CA ALA A 50 2.40 10.45 -25.11
C ALA A 50 3.03 9.72 -26.32
N PRO A 51 3.50 8.46 -26.23
CA PRO A 51 4.03 7.76 -27.39
C PRO A 51 3.00 7.50 -28.51
N ARG A 52 1.70 7.55 -28.20
CA ARG A 52 0.61 7.23 -29.14
C ARG A 52 -0.40 8.37 -29.31
N TYR A 53 -0.53 9.23 -28.31
CA TYR A 53 -1.61 10.20 -28.25
C TYR A 53 -1.12 11.63 -27.96
N SER A 54 -1.85 12.61 -28.50
CA SER A 54 -1.85 13.97 -27.99
C SER A 54 -2.88 14.08 -26.87
N CYS A 55 -2.43 14.45 -25.66
CA CYS A 55 -3.29 14.50 -24.48
C CYS A 55 -3.63 15.95 -24.12
N VAL A 56 -4.90 16.21 -23.82
CA VAL A 56 -5.39 17.49 -23.32
C VAL A 56 -6.06 17.28 -21.96
N ASP A 57 -5.59 18.00 -20.95
CA ASP A 57 -6.23 18.04 -19.63
C ASP A 57 -7.38 19.05 -19.66
N LEU A 58 -8.59 18.58 -19.34
CA LEU A 58 -9.79 19.37 -19.43
C LEU A 58 -10.48 19.46 -18.07
N ARG A 59 -10.70 20.70 -17.61
CA ARG A 59 -11.46 21.04 -16.40
C ARG A 59 -12.72 21.80 -16.83
N PRO A 60 -13.88 21.12 -16.95
CA PRO A 60 -15.07 21.78 -17.49
C PRO A 60 -15.54 22.93 -16.60
N ARG A 61 -15.98 24.01 -17.24
CA ARG A 61 -16.69 25.10 -16.55
C ARG A 61 -18.08 24.60 -16.16
N ALA A 62 -18.57 25.01 -14.99
CA ALA A 62 -19.85 24.52 -14.45
C ALA A 62 -21.07 24.77 -15.36
N GLU A 63 -21.02 25.80 -16.22
CA GLU A 63 -22.10 26.20 -17.12
C GLU A 63 -21.91 25.70 -18.57
N ALA A 64 -20.74 25.16 -18.91
CA ALA A 64 -20.45 24.69 -20.25
C ALA A 64 -20.97 23.26 -20.43
N SER A 65 -21.64 23.00 -21.55
CA SER A 65 -22.02 21.63 -21.90
C SER A 65 -20.77 20.78 -22.21
N PRO A 66 -20.86 19.44 -22.11
CA PRO A 66 -19.74 18.56 -22.46
C PRO A 66 -19.20 18.77 -23.87
N ALA A 67 -20.10 18.97 -24.84
CA ALA A 67 -19.74 19.19 -26.24
C ALA A 67 -19.04 20.54 -26.46
N GLU A 68 -19.48 21.61 -25.79
CA GLU A 68 -18.81 22.91 -25.85
C GLU A 68 -17.41 22.86 -25.25
N SER A 69 -17.27 22.20 -24.09
CA SER A 69 -15.98 22.05 -23.42
C SER A 69 -14.96 21.34 -24.31
N LEU A 70 -15.34 20.25 -24.97
CA LEU A 70 -14.46 19.52 -25.88
C LEU A 70 -14.23 20.28 -27.20
N ALA A 71 -15.24 20.98 -27.72
CA ALA A 71 -15.13 21.74 -28.96
C ALA A 71 -14.13 22.89 -28.85
N GLU A 72 -14.12 23.59 -27.71
CA GLU A 72 -13.19 24.68 -27.41
C GLU A 72 -11.74 24.20 -27.47
N GLU A 73 -11.42 23.08 -26.81
CA GLU A 73 -10.05 22.55 -26.74
C GLU A 73 -9.57 21.91 -28.06
N PHE A 74 -10.45 21.21 -28.78
CA PHE A 74 -10.08 20.47 -29.99
C PHE A 74 -10.39 21.22 -31.29
N GLY A 75 -10.89 22.46 -31.23
CA GLY A 75 -11.25 23.25 -32.41
C GLY A 75 -12.37 22.61 -33.26
N ALA A 76 -13.27 21.88 -32.61
CA ALA A 76 -14.36 21.15 -33.27
C ALA A 76 -15.68 21.93 -33.19
N ARG A 77 -16.73 21.42 -33.87
CA ARG A 77 -18.10 21.91 -33.64
C ARG A 77 -18.63 21.31 -32.33
N PRO A 78 -19.45 22.03 -31.54
CA PRO A 78 -20.02 21.52 -30.29
C PRO A 78 -21.19 20.55 -30.55
N LEU A 79 -20.92 19.50 -31.33
CA LEU A 79 -21.86 18.45 -31.73
C LEU A 79 -21.19 17.09 -31.49
N LEU A 80 -21.98 16.10 -31.06
CA LEU A 80 -21.47 14.76 -30.73
C LEU A 80 -20.70 14.14 -31.90
N GLU A 81 -21.23 14.28 -33.12
CA GLU A 81 -20.68 13.71 -34.35
C GLU A 81 -19.34 14.33 -34.74
N ALA A 82 -19.03 15.55 -34.26
CA ALA A 82 -17.75 16.19 -34.53
C ALA A 82 -16.59 15.51 -33.81
N PHE A 83 -16.86 14.71 -32.78
CA PHE A 83 -15.86 14.00 -31.98
C PHE A 83 -15.56 12.57 -32.48
N VAL A 84 -16.30 12.12 -33.50
CA VAL A 84 -16.16 10.78 -34.09
C VAL A 84 -15.76 10.91 -35.56
N GLY A 85 -14.48 11.17 -35.78
CA GLY A 85 -13.91 11.27 -37.11
C GLY A 85 -12.37 11.29 -37.09
N PRO A 86 -11.72 11.11 -38.25
CA PRO A 86 -10.28 10.89 -38.34
C PRO A 86 -9.44 12.10 -37.92
N ALA A 87 -10.02 13.31 -37.97
CA ALA A 87 -9.34 14.54 -37.55
C ALA A 87 -8.97 14.55 -36.05
N LEU A 88 -9.68 13.77 -35.24
CA LEU A 88 -9.43 13.64 -33.79
C LEU A 88 -8.86 12.29 -33.41
N GLU A 89 -8.54 11.44 -34.39
CA GLU A 89 -7.81 10.21 -34.15
C GLU A 89 -6.43 10.53 -33.55
N GLY A 90 -5.96 9.70 -32.61
CA GLY A 90 -4.71 9.95 -31.88
C GLY A 90 -4.81 11.07 -30.82
N ASN A 91 -6.01 11.57 -30.50
CA ASN A 91 -6.20 12.52 -29.41
C ASN A 91 -6.90 11.86 -28.21
N VAL A 92 -6.51 12.28 -26.99
CA VAL A 92 -7.11 11.87 -25.72
C VAL A 92 -7.48 13.12 -24.91
N ALA A 93 -8.74 13.22 -24.50
CA ALA A 93 -9.17 14.18 -23.50
C ALA A 93 -9.14 13.53 -22.11
N ILE A 94 -8.39 14.10 -21.17
CA ILE A 94 -8.42 13.69 -19.76
C ILE A 94 -9.30 14.68 -19.00
N VAL A 95 -10.50 14.26 -18.62
CA VAL A 95 -11.54 15.15 -18.09
C VAL A 95 -11.67 14.99 -16.57
N GLU A 96 -11.48 16.09 -15.83
CA GLU A 96 -11.61 16.15 -14.37
C GLU A 96 -12.98 16.69 -13.96
N LEU A 97 -13.88 15.82 -13.47
CA LEU A 97 -15.26 16.19 -13.07
C LEU A 97 -15.46 16.29 -11.56
N GLY A 98 -14.35 16.27 -10.79
CA GLY A 98 -14.38 16.28 -9.33
C GLY A 98 -15.04 17.51 -8.70
N ASP A 99 -14.91 18.67 -9.37
CA ASP A 99 -15.36 19.97 -8.83
C ASP A 99 -16.66 20.49 -9.47
N VAL A 100 -17.21 19.78 -10.48
CA VAL A 100 -18.47 20.18 -11.11
C VAL A 100 -19.68 19.65 -10.33
N GLY A 101 -20.78 20.41 -10.38
CA GLY A 101 -22.03 20.06 -9.71
C GLY A 101 -22.70 18.80 -10.29
N GLN A 102 -23.60 18.18 -9.52
CA GLN A 102 -24.24 16.91 -9.87
C GLN A 102 -24.98 16.96 -11.22
N SER A 103 -25.67 18.06 -11.54
CA SER A 103 -26.36 18.22 -12.84
C SER A 103 -25.37 18.12 -14.01
N CYS A 104 -24.26 18.85 -13.94
CA CYS A 104 -23.20 18.82 -14.95
C CYS A 104 -22.61 17.40 -15.08
N ARG A 105 -22.40 16.67 -13.97
CA ARG A 105 -21.93 15.27 -14.02
C ARG A 105 -22.88 14.36 -14.78
N LEU A 106 -24.20 14.51 -14.60
CA LEU A 106 -25.20 13.71 -15.31
C LEU A 106 -25.22 14.01 -16.82
N GLU A 107 -25.02 15.27 -17.20
CA GLU A 107 -24.87 15.67 -18.60
C GLU A 107 -23.61 15.04 -19.22
N TRP A 108 -22.48 15.06 -18.51
CA TRP A 108 -21.25 14.39 -18.93
C TRP A 108 -21.44 12.89 -19.07
N VAL A 109 -22.07 12.20 -18.11
CA VAL A 109 -22.35 10.76 -18.23
C VAL A 109 -23.20 10.47 -19.47
N THR A 110 -24.28 11.23 -19.67
CA THR A 110 -25.16 11.06 -20.84
C THR A 110 -24.39 11.27 -22.15
N PHE A 111 -23.56 12.30 -22.21
CA PHE A 111 -22.74 12.61 -23.38
C PHE A 111 -21.72 11.49 -23.65
N LEU A 112 -20.99 11.04 -22.63
CA LEU A 112 -19.97 9.98 -22.74
C LEU A 112 -20.58 8.65 -23.18
N CYS A 113 -21.77 8.28 -22.68
CA CYS A 113 -22.49 7.08 -23.13
C CYS A 113 -22.79 7.16 -24.64
N ARG A 114 -23.30 8.31 -25.11
CA ARG A 114 -23.61 8.52 -26.52
C ARG A 114 -22.36 8.53 -27.39
N LEU A 115 -21.27 9.15 -26.91
CA LEU A 115 -19.98 9.17 -27.59
C LEU A 115 -19.41 7.75 -27.74
N THR A 116 -19.48 6.96 -26.67
CA THR A 116 -19.04 5.56 -26.68
C THR A 116 -19.81 4.73 -27.70
N ALA A 117 -21.14 4.86 -27.73
CA ALA A 117 -21.99 4.16 -28.69
C ALA A 117 -21.65 4.57 -30.14
N LEU A 118 -21.51 5.87 -30.40
CA LEU A 118 -21.22 6.37 -31.74
C LEU A 118 -19.81 5.97 -32.21
N ARG A 119 -18.81 5.96 -31.31
CA ARG A 119 -17.47 5.46 -31.62
C ARG A 119 -17.45 3.97 -31.93
N ALA A 120 -18.22 3.16 -31.21
CA ALA A 120 -18.29 1.72 -31.47
C ALA A 120 -18.81 1.40 -32.89
N GLU A 121 -19.60 2.29 -33.51
CA GLU A 121 -20.08 2.14 -34.89
C GLU A 121 -19.03 2.55 -35.94
N ARG A 122 -18.10 3.45 -35.58
CA ARG A 122 -17.20 4.13 -36.53
C ARG A 122 -15.74 3.68 -36.41
N ASP A 123 -15.35 3.16 -35.26
CA ASP A 123 -13.99 2.73 -34.91
C ASP A 123 -12.92 3.83 -35.03
N GLU A 124 -13.32 5.11 -34.91
CA GLU A 124 -12.43 6.26 -35.03
C GLU A 124 -12.86 7.39 -34.08
N GLY A 125 -12.02 8.42 -33.92
CA GLY A 125 -12.33 9.65 -33.18
C GLY A 125 -11.64 9.82 -31.83
N LEU A 126 -12.12 10.80 -31.08
CA LEU A 126 -11.54 11.26 -29.82
C LEU A 126 -11.67 10.19 -28.73
N CYS A 127 -10.58 9.89 -28.03
CA CYS A 127 -10.63 9.07 -26.82
C CYS A 127 -10.85 9.95 -25.59
N VAL A 128 -11.59 9.45 -24.59
CA VAL A 128 -11.87 10.21 -23.36
C VAL A 128 -11.57 9.37 -22.12
N LEU A 129 -10.74 9.91 -21.23
CA LEU A 129 -10.51 9.40 -19.88
C LEU A 129 -11.18 10.36 -18.89
N ALA A 130 -12.28 9.95 -18.26
CA ALA A 130 -13.00 10.81 -17.32
C ALA A 130 -12.81 10.36 -15.86
N THR A 131 -12.67 11.34 -14.96
CA THR A 131 -12.50 11.15 -13.51
C THR A 131 -13.58 11.93 -12.74
N GLY A 132 -13.85 11.59 -11.47
CA GLY A 132 -14.78 12.35 -10.61
C GLY A 132 -16.27 12.02 -10.81
N LEU A 133 -16.57 10.89 -11.46
CA LEU A 133 -17.94 10.41 -11.72
C LEU A 133 -18.41 9.35 -10.71
N GLU A 134 -17.78 9.24 -9.54
CA GLU A 134 -18.15 8.26 -8.54
C GLU A 134 -19.60 8.46 -8.06
N GLY A 135 -20.38 7.39 -8.03
CA GLY A 135 -21.76 7.39 -7.57
C GLY A 135 -22.80 7.76 -8.63
N ALA A 136 -22.39 8.08 -9.87
CA ALA A 136 -23.31 8.24 -10.99
C ALA A 136 -23.72 6.88 -11.59
N GLU A 137 -24.91 6.80 -12.19
CA GLU A 137 -25.33 5.63 -12.98
C GLU A 137 -24.60 5.62 -14.32
N LEU A 138 -23.56 4.78 -14.45
CA LEU A 138 -22.59 4.87 -15.55
C LEU A 138 -23.08 4.30 -16.89
N GLY A 139 -24.33 3.82 -17.00
CA GLY A 139 -24.98 3.53 -18.28
C GLY A 139 -24.25 2.59 -19.25
N GLY A 140 -23.37 1.71 -18.75
CA GLY A 140 -22.56 0.80 -19.58
C GLY A 140 -21.15 1.32 -19.93
N LEU A 141 -20.74 2.49 -19.43
CA LEU A 141 -19.37 2.99 -19.59
C LEU A 141 -18.36 2.04 -18.92
N ALA A 142 -17.27 1.77 -19.62
CA ALA A 142 -16.19 0.93 -19.14
C ALA A 142 -15.51 1.61 -17.93
N THR A 143 -15.74 1.05 -16.74
CA THR A 143 -15.10 1.51 -15.51
C THR A 143 -13.81 0.75 -15.28
N LEU A 144 -12.73 1.49 -15.07
CA LEU A 144 -11.43 0.92 -14.72
C LEU A 144 -11.48 0.35 -13.30
N THR A 145 -10.74 -0.74 -13.08
CA THR A 145 -10.49 -1.24 -11.73
C THR A 145 -9.77 -0.14 -10.92
N PRO A 146 -10.13 0.09 -9.63
CA PRO A 146 -9.43 1.06 -8.80
C PRO A 146 -7.92 0.75 -8.71
N TRP A 147 -7.08 1.80 -8.75
CA TRP A 147 -5.63 1.67 -8.76
C TRP A 147 -5.09 0.84 -7.58
N HIS A 148 -5.70 0.96 -6.40
CA HIS A 148 -5.23 0.29 -5.19
C HIS A 148 -5.44 -1.23 -5.23
N GLU A 149 -6.33 -1.73 -6.08
CA GLU A 149 -6.53 -3.17 -6.28
C GLU A 149 -5.44 -3.80 -7.14
N ALA A 150 -4.72 -2.98 -7.92
CA ALA A 150 -3.59 -3.42 -8.70
C ALA A 150 -2.34 -3.66 -7.85
N LEU A 151 -2.25 -3.03 -6.68
CA LEU A 151 -1.14 -3.22 -5.76
C LEU A 151 -1.14 -4.64 -5.20
N ARG A 152 0.02 -5.28 -5.26
CA ARG A 152 0.30 -6.58 -4.65
C ARG A 152 1.24 -6.40 -3.47
N ARG A 153 1.38 -7.48 -2.69
CA ARG A 153 2.34 -7.52 -1.58
C ARG A 153 3.77 -7.16 -2.02
N GLY A 154 4.19 -7.60 -3.21
CA GLY A 154 5.52 -7.31 -3.75
C GLY A 154 5.74 -5.81 -4.00
N ASP A 155 4.74 -5.11 -4.51
CA ASP A 155 4.82 -3.65 -4.73
C ASP A 155 5.01 -2.89 -3.40
N LEU A 156 4.32 -3.33 -2.35
CA LEU A 156 4.45 -2.73 -1.03
C LEU A 156 5.83 -2.96 -0.40
N VAL A 157 6.46 -4.12 -0.67
CA VAL A 157 7.83 -4.39 -0.22
C VAL A 157 8.80 -3.43 -0.91
N ILE A 158 8.74 -3.34 -2.24
CA ILE A 158 9.59 -2.44 -3.04
C ILE A 158 9.42 -0.99 -2.54
N TRP A 159 8.18 -0.53 -2.43
CA TRP A 159 7.88 0.83 -1.97
C TRP A 159 8.42 1.11 -0.57
N ALA A 160 8.23 0.17 0.37
CA ALA A 160 8.70 0.31 1.74
C ALA A 160 10.23 0.35 1.82
N GLU A 161 10.92 -0.49 1.05
CA GLU A 161 12.39 -0.51 0.98
C GLU A 161 12.96 0.78 0.36
N GLU A 162 12.38 1.26 -0.74
CA GLU A 162 12.79 2.52 -1.38
C GLU A 162 12.56 3.75 -0.49
N CYS A 163 11.59 3.69 0.42
CA CYS A 163 11.27 4.77 1.36
C CYS A 163 12.10 4.72 2.65
N LEU A 164 12.94 3.70 2.88
CA LEU A 164 13.75 3.59 4.09
C LEU A 164 14.75 4.78 4.21
N PRO A 165 14.88 5.40 5.39
CA PRO A 165 15.92 6.39 5.64
C PRO A 165 17.32 5.81 5.43
N THR A 166 18.21 6.61 4.85
CA THR A 166 19.64 6.25 4.75
C THR A 166 20.20 5.95 6.14
N GLY A 167 20.85 4.80 6.30
CA GLY A 167 21.42 4.34 7.56
C GLY A 167 20.47 3.54 8.47
N ARG A 168 19.20 3.34 8.06
CA ARG A 168 18.32 2.37 8.71
C ARG A 168 18.65 0.97 8.22
N GLU A 169 19.25 0.16 9.08
CA GLU A 169 19.74 -1.19 8.73
C GLU A 169 19.32 -2.23 9.78
N GLY A 170 19.59 -3.50 9.47
CA GLY A 170 19.37 -4.63 10.37
C GLY A 170 17.90 -4.87 10.73
N LEU A 171 17.68 -5.40 11.92
CA LEU A 171 16.36 -5.90 12.34
C LEU A 171 15.30 -4.80 12.43
N LEU A 172 15.71 -3.56 12.74
CA LEU A 172 14.79 -2.42 12.74
C LEU A 172 14.28 -2.09 11.34
N ALA A 173 15.15 -2.12 10.33
CA ALA A 173 14.78 -1.89 8.93
C ALA A 173 13.83 -2.99 8.43
N GLU A 174 14.18 -4.24 8.68
CA GLU A 174 13.37 -5.41 8.33
C GLU A 174 11.98 -5.33 8.98
N LEU A 175 11.91 -4.97 10.26
CA LEU A 175 10.66 -4.83 11.00
C LEU A 175 9.80 -3.69 10.45
N ALA A 176 10.41 -2.55 10.14
CA ALA A 176 9.71 -1.40 9.56
C ALA A 176 9.05 -1.76 8.22
N VAL A 177 9.79 -2.44 7.33
CA VAL A 177 9.27 -2.92 6.04
C VAL A 177 8.15 -3.93 6.24
N ALA A 178 8.34 -4.93 7.10
CA ALA A 178 7.33 -5.95 7.36
C ALA A 178 6.04 -5.35 7.95
N LEU A 179 6.16 -4.35 8.83
CA LEU A 179 5.03 -3.62 9.37
C LEU A 179 4.33 -2.78 8.31
N ALA A 180 5.07 -2.03 7.48
CA ALA A 180 4.48 -1.26 6.38
C ALA A 180 3.65 -2.15 5.45
N VAL A 181 4.17 -3.32 5.07
CA VAL A 181 3.48 -4.27 4.19
C VAL A 181 2.25 -4.90 4.86
N ALA A 182 2.37 -5.32 6.12
CA ALA A 182 1.29 -6.05 6.80
C ALA A 182 0.20 -5.14 7.37
N LEU A 183 0.58 -3.98 7.90
CA LEU A 183 -0.31 -3.05 8.59
C LEU A 183 -0.98 -2.10 7.60
N CYS A 184 -0.21 -1.44 6.72
CA CYS A 184 -0.70 -0.32 5.92
C CYS A 184 -1.59 -0.74 4.74
N GLY A 185 -1.53 -2.01 4.32
CA GLY A 185 -2.30 -2.47 3.17
C GLY A 185 -1.89 -1.69 1.91
N TRP A 186 -2.86 -1.23 1.12
CA TRP A 186 -2.60 -0.47 -0.12
C TRP A 186 -2.18 1.00 0.11
N ARG A 187 -2.17 1.49 1.36
CA ARG A 187 -1.86 2.89 1.70
C ARG A 187 -0.35 3.17 1.62
N LEU A 188 0.13 3.50 0.42
CA LEU A 188 1.54 3.82 0.15
C LEU A 188 2.05 5.01 0.97
N ASP A 189 1.20 6.01 1.19
CA ASP A 189 1.47 7.16 2.06
C ASP A 189 1.75 6.72 3.51
N LEU A 190 0.88 5.88 4.08
CA LEU A 190 1.07 5.35 5.43
C LEU A 190 2.28 4.42 5.52
N ALA A 191 2.51 3.60 4.49
CA ALA A 191 3.69 2.74 4.42
C ALA A 191 4.98 3.57 4.44
N LYS A 192 5.06 4.64 3.64
CA LYS A 192 6.17 5.59 3.62
C LYS A 192 6.37 6.26 4.98
N MET A 193 5.30 6.77 5.59
CA MET A 193 5.37 7.39 6.91
C MET A 193 5.89 6.41 7.98
N LEU A 194 5.42 5.16 7.97
CA LEU A 194 5.82 4.15 8.96
C LEU A 194 7.29 3.75 8.82
N VAL A 195 7.76 3.50 7.59
CA VAL A 195 9.19 3.14 7.38
C VAL A 195 10.15 4.28 7.65
N GLN A 196 9.65 5.52 7.75
CA GLN A 196 10.42 6.71 8.12
C GLN A 196 10.24 7.10 9.60
N ALA A 197 9.29 6.47 10.31
CA ALA A 197 9.00 6.75 11.70
C ALA A 197 10.20 6.40 12.61
N PRO A 198 10.33 7.03 13.80
CA PRO A 198 11.37 6.69 14.75
C PRO A 198 11.18 5.26 15.32
N ALA A 199 12.21 4.71 15.98
CA ALA A 199 12.20 3.32 16.42
C ALA A 199 11.06 3.02 17.41
N GLU A 200 10.70 4.00 18.24
CA GLU A 200 9.60 3.95 19.21
C GLU A 200 8.25 3.72 18.52
N ASP A 201 8.06 4.33 17.35
CA ASP A 201 6.83 4.22 16.57
C ASP A 201 6.76 2.90 15.80
N ILE A 202 7.91 2.38 15.37
CA ILE A 202 8.03 1.05 14.79
C ILE A 202 7.75 -0.02 15.86
N ALA A 203 8.17 0.23 17.10
CA ALA A 203 7.94 -0.66 18.23
C ALA A 203 6.48 -0.65 18.72
N ASP A 204 5.79 0.51 18.66
CA ASP A 204 4.35 0.63 18.95
C ASP A 204 3.55 1.18 17.74
N PRO A 205 3.39 0.38 16.67
CA PRO A 205 2.77 0.84 15.44
C PRO A 205 1.26 1.09 15.59
N LEU A 206 0.61 0.52 16.60
CA LEU A 206 -0.81 0.80 16.86
C LEU A 206 -0.99 2.16 17.51
N GLN A 207 -0.11 2.54 18.45
CA GLN A 207 -0.13 3.88 19.02
C GLN A 207 0.25 4.93 17.98
N TRP A 208 1.23 4.65 17.13
CA TRP A 208 1.54 5.49 15.96
C TRP A 208 0.31 5.68 15.06
N LEU A 209 -0.38 4.60 14.69
CA LEU A 209 -1.56 4.67 13.82
C LEU A 209 -2.70 5.51 14.43
N ARG A 210 -2.88 5.45 15.76
CA ARG A 210 -3.88 6.28 16.47
C ARG A 210 -3.56 7.77 16.38
N ARG A 211 -2.30 8.15 16.51
CA ARG A 211 -1.89 9.57 16.44
C ARG A 211 -2.13 10.18 15.06
N ILE A 212 -1.91 9.41 13.99
CA ILE A 212 -2.08 9.91 12.62
C ILE A 212 -3.52 9.82 12.10
N GLN A 213 -4.44 9.19 12.84
CA GLN A 213 -5.82 9.01 12.40
C GLN A 213 -6.57 10.35 12.26
N GLU A 214 -6.23 11.36 13.05
CA GLU A 214 -6.98 12.62 13.12
C GLU A 214 -6.97 13.37 11.78
N ASP A 215 -5.90 13.26 11.00
CA ASP A 215 -5.70 14.06 9.79
C ASP A 215 -5.97 13.31 8.47
N ALA A 216 -6.21 11.99 8.53
CA ALA A 216 -6.16 11.16 7.34
C ALA A 216 -7.54 10.71 6.83
N SER A 217 -7.74 10.69 5.51
CA SER A 217 -8.97 10.19 4.89
C SER A 217 -9.12 8.68 5.05
N ASP A 218 -10.37 8.24 5.19
CA ASP A 218 -10.71 6.81 5.08
C ASP A 218 -10.56 6.31 3.64
N GLY A 219 -10.42 4.99 3.52
CA GLY A 219 -10.43 4.33 2.23
C GLY A 219 -11.02 2.92 2.34
N PRO A 220 -11.22 2.24 1.20
CA PRO A 220 -11.80 0.91 1.20
C PRO A 220 -10.92 -0.10 1.97
N PRO A 221 -11.51 -1.16 2.54
CA PRO A 221 -10.76 -2.29 3.06
C PRO A 221 -9.75 -2.80 2.02
N PRO A 222 -8.53 -3.22 2.42
CA PRO A 222 -8.03 -3.38 3.79
C PRO A 222 -7.38 -2.12 4.42
N CYS A 223 -7.89 -0.89 4.21
CA CYS A 223 -7.35 0.33 4.84
C CYS A 223 -7.25 0.23 6.39
N PRO A 224 -6.06 0.50 7.00
CA PRO A 224 -5.87 0.40 8.45
C PRO A 224 -6.63 1.46 9.24
N LEU A 225 -6.77 2.68 8.70
CA LEU A 225 -7.50 3.77 9.36
C LEU A 225 -9.00 3.48 9.44
N ALA A 226 -9.57 2.94 8.36
CA ALA A 226 -10.96 2.49 8.34
C ALA A 226 -11.19 1.33 9.33
N ALA A 227 -10.23 0.42 9.47
CA ALA A 227 -10.30 -0.63 10.48
C ALA A 227 -10.23 -0.07 11.91
N LEU A 228 -9.35 0.91 12.15
CA LEU A 228 -9.19 1.56 13.45
C LEU A 228 -10.47 2.30 13.87
N ARG A 229 -11.04 3.12 12.98
CA ARG A 229 -12.31 3.84 13.20
C ARG A 229 -13.50 2.92 13.44
N ALA A 230 -13.54 1.80 12.74
CA ALA A 230 -14.56 0.76 12.94
C ALA A 230 -14.34 -0.06 14.24
N GLY A 231 -13.36 0.27 15.08
CA GLY A 231 -13.07 -0.45 16.32
C GLY A 231 -12.50 -1.86 16.10
N ARG A 232 -12.03 -2.19 14.89
CA ARG A 232 -11.48 -3.51 14.54
C ARG A 232 -10.03 -3.68 14.99
N ILE A 233 -9.76 -3.37 16.27
CA ILE A 233 -8.42 -3.43 16.86
C ILE A 233 -7.82 -4.83 16.76
N GLY A 234 -8.63 -5.88 16.93
CA GLY A 234 -8.16 -7.26 16.79
C GLY A 234 -7.55 -7.58 15.43
N GLU A 235 -8.10 -6.99 14.35
CA GLU A 235 -7.56 -7.14 13.00
C GLU A 235 -6.18 -6.46 12.87
N LEU A 236 -6.04 -5.24 13.41
CA LEU A 236 -4.79 -4.49 13.38
C LEU A 236 -3.71 -5.17 14.24
N THR A 237 -4.05 -5.61 15.44
CA THR A 237 -3.19 -6.43 16.32
C THR A 237 -2.70 -7.67 15.59
N GLN A 238 -3.57 -8.35 14.84
CA GLN A 238 -3.20 -9.53 14.06
C GLN A 238 -2.23 -9.20 12.92
N ARG A 239 -2.38 -8.03 12.27
CA ARG A 239 -1.43 -7.55 11.24
C ARG A 239 -0.05 -7.26 11.84
N VAL A 240 0.00 -6.56 12.97
CA VAL A 240 1.25 -6.28 13.71
C VAL A 240 1.93 -7.58 14.14
N TRP A 241 1.17 -8.51 14.73
CA TRP A 241 1.70 -9.82 15.11
C TRP A 241 2.30 -10.57 13.92
N ARG A 242 1.64 -10.60 12.75
CA ARG A 242 2.18 -11.25 11.55
C ARG A 242 3.51 -10.63 11.09
N ALA A 243 3.61 -9.29 11.12
CA ALA A 243 4.85 -8.61 10.76
C ALA A 243 5.99 -8.95 11.74
N GLN A 244 5.73 -8.82 13.05
CA GLN A 244 6.70 -9.14 14.08
C GLN A 244 7.11 -10.62 14.05
N LEU A 245 6.17 -11.53 13.81
CA LEU A 245 6.47 -12.96 13.66
C LEU A 245 7.41 -13.22 12.48
N ALA A 246 7.17 -12.57 11.34
CA ALA A 246 7.98 -12.78 10.13
C ALA A 246 9.44 -12.32 10.29
N VAL A 247 9.69 -11.33 11.16
CA VAL A 247 11.01 -10.70 11.33
C VAL A 247 11.70 -11.16 12.61
N LEU A 248 11.02 -11.04 13.76
CA LEU A 248 11.62 -11.32 15.06
C LEU A 248 11.80 -12.81 15.31
N PHE A 249 10.91 -13.68 14.81
CA PHE A 249 10.99 -15.11 15.10
C PHE A 249 12.26 -15.75 14.52
N PRO A 250 12.64 -15.50 13.25
CA PRO A 250 13.93 -15.96 12.72
C PRO A 250 15.13 -15.44 13.51
N ALA A 251 15.13 -14.15 13.88
CA ALA A 251 16.22 -13.54 14.65
C ALA A 251 16.36 -14.16 16.06
N LEU A 252 15.23 -14.35 16.75
CA LEU A 252 15.18 -15.00 18.07
C LEU A 252 15.72 -16.42 18.01
N GLU A 253 15.42 -17.17 16.95
CA GLU A 253 15.93 -18.52 16.75
C GLU A 253 17.44 -18.53 16.46
N GLY A 254 17.93 -17.60 15.64
CA GLY A 254 19.36 -17.40 15.43
C GLY A 254 20.12 -17.15 16.74
N TRP A 255 19.66 -16.20 17.55
CA TRP A 255 20.25 -15.89 18.84
C TRP A 255 20.14 -17.06 19.85
N ARG A 256 19.05 -17.83 19.80
CA ARG A 256 18.90 -19.05 20.62
C ARG A 256 20.01 -20.05 20.30
N VAL A 257 20.25 -20.31 19.01
CA VAL A 257 21.30 -21.22 18.55
C VAL A 257 22.68 -20.73 18.98
N GLU A 258 22.96 -19.44 18.83
CA GLU A 258 24.22 -18.82 19.27
C GLU A 258 24.45 -19.00 20.77
N LEU A 259 23.43 -18.76 21.61
CA LEU A 259 23.50 -18.96 23.06
C LEU A 259 23.79 -20.42 23.42
N VAL A 260 23.13 -21.37 22.75
CA VAL A 260 23.40 -22.80 22.97
C VAL A 260 24.83 -23.14 22.62
N GLN A 261 25.35 -22.63 21.50
CA GLN A 261 26.73 -22.89 21.09
C GLN A 261 27.74 -22.29 22.06
N ALA A 262 27.56 -21.03 22.44
CA ALA A 262 28.45 -20.32 23.36
C ALA A 262 28.50 -20.94 24.75
N HIS A 263 27.37 -21.47 25.24
CA HIS A 263 27.25 -22.00 26.60
C HIS A 263 27.06 -23.52 26.67
N ARG A 264 27.31 -24.25 25.58
CA ARG A 264 27.04 -25.70 25.45
C ARG A 264 27.51 -26.52 26.65
N ARG A 265 28.70 -26.25 27.17
CA ARG A 265 29.31 -27.00 28.30
C ARG A 265 28.60 -26.79 29.63
N ALA A 266 27.88 -25.68 29.78
CA ALA A 266 27.13 -25.35 30.97
C ALA A 266 25.68 -25.85 30.94
N LEU A 267 25.16 -26.18 29.75
CA LEU A 267 23.78 -26.64 29.55
C LEU A 267 23.64 -28.13 29.85
N ARG A 268 22.51 -28.52 30.45
CA ARG A 268 22.21 -29.90 30.82
C ARG A 268 20.77 -30.25 30.46
N LEU A 269 20.57 -31.48 29.98
CA LEU A 269 19.24 -32.06 29.89
C LEU A 269 18.86 -32.67 31.23
N ASP A 270 18.02 -31.97 31.99
CA ASP A 270 17.43 -32.50 33.21
C ASP A 270 16.21 -33.41 32.91
N ALA A 271 15.65 -34.03 33.95
CA ALA A 271 14.51 -34.92 33.80
C ALA A 271 13.25 -34.19 33.32
N HIS A 272 13.08 -32.90 33.67
CA HIS A 272 11.93 -32.10 33.26
C HIS A 272 11.95 -31.85 31.76
N LEU A 273 13.08 -31.41 31.20
CA LEU A 273 13.24 -31.18 29.76
C LEU A 273 13.06 -32.47 28.95
N ARG A 274 13.61 -33.59 29.44
CA ARG A 274 13.36 -34.90 28.81
C ARG A 274 11.88 -35.28 28.84
N GLY A 275 11.17 -34.97 29.93
CA GLY A 275 9.73 -35.18 30.05
C GLY A 275 8.91 -34.34 29.07
N LEU A 276 9.42 -33.18 28.64
CA LEU A 276 8.85 -32.34 27.58
C LEU A 276 9.24 -32.79 26.16
N GLY A 277 9.99 -33.89 26.03
CA GLY A 277 10.41 -34.44 24.75
C GLY A 277 11.68 -33.83 24.16
N VAL A 278 12.40 -32.97 24.90
CA VAL A 278 13.68 -32.38 24.47
C VAL A 278 14.77 -33.46 24.48
N ARG A 279 15.36 -33.74 23.31
CA ARG A 279 16.33 -34.83 23.11
C ARG A 279 17.77 -34.38 23.19
N SER A 280 18.03 -33.11 22.91
CA SER A 280 19.38 -32.55 22.85
C SER A 280 19.41 -31.12 23.41
N VAL A 281 20.59 -30.62 23.82
CA VAL A 281 20.71 -29.23 24.33
C VAL A 281 20.41 -28.19 23.24
N GLU A 282 20.56 -28.57 21.97
CA GLU A 282 20.23 -27.79 20.78
C GLU A 282 18.74 -27.61 20.57
N GLU A 283 17.91 -28.49 21.12
CA GLU A 283 16.45 -28.37 21.11
C GLU A 283 15.92 -27.54 22.29
N MET A 284 16.78 -27.04 23.19
CA MET A 284 16.34 -26.25 24.33
C MET A 284 15.74 -24.92 23.89
N GLU A 285 14.53 -24.66 24.38
CA GLU A 285 13.82 -23.40 24.22
C GLU A 285 14.42 -22.28 25.09
N LEU A 286 14.20 -21.02 24.69
CA LEU A 286 14.74 -19.84 25.38
C LEU A 286 14.42 -19.80 26.89
N GLY A 287 13.22 -20.24 27.30
CA GLY A 287 12.83 -20.28 28.72
C GLY A 287 13.70 -21.22 29.55
N ALA A 288 14.07 -22.38 28.99
CA ALA A 288 14.97 -23.33 29.63
C ALA A 288 16.41 -22.79 29.69
N LEU A 289 16.85 -22.11 28.62
CA LEU A 289 18.15 -21.44 28.58
C LEU A 289 18.23 -20.34 29.66
N HIS A 290 17.21 -19.52 29.80
CA HIS A 290 17.14 -18.49 30.85
C HIS A 290 17.34 -19.09 32.24
N PHE A 291 16.60 -20.16 32.56
CA PHE A 291 16.70 -20.82 33.87
C PHE A 291 18.10 -21.39 34.15
N GLN A 292 18.74 -22.03 33.17
CA GLN A 292 20.05 -22.65 33.38
C GLN A 292 21.21 -21.65 33.36
N LEU A 293 21.07 -20.55 32.61
CA LEU A 293 22.14 -19.56 32.43
C LEU A 293 22.04 -18.37 33.38
N GLU A 294 21.00 -18.27 34.21
CA GLU A 294 20.73 -17.15 35.14
C GLU A 294 21.95 -16.77 35.99
N ARG A 295 22.69 -17.77 36.49
CA ARG A 295 23.86 -17.55 37.36
C ARG A 295 25.18 -17.36 36.61
N LEU A 296 25.18 -17.59 35.30
CA LEU A 296 26.39 -17.57 34.47
C LEU A 296 26.48 -16.31 33.60
N LEU A 297 25.34 -15.76 33.20
CA LEU A 297 25.29 -14.56 32.38
C LEU A 297 25.48 -13.30 33.24
N ARG A 298 26.12 -12.30 32.63
CA ARG A 298 26.11 -10.94 33.17
C ARG A 298 24.68 -10.40 33.16
N ARG A 299 24.39 -9.45 34.05
CA ARG A 299 23.06 -8.85 34.21
C ARG A 299 22.44 -8.35 32.88
N ASP A 300 23.23 -7.71 32.02
CA ASP A 300 22.73 -7.19 30.74
C ASP A 300 22.37 -8.32 29.76
N ALA A 301 23.21 -9.35 29.66
CA ALA A 301 22.95 -10.52 28.84
C ALA A 301 21.74 -11.32 29.36
N LEU A 302 21.59 -11.42 30.68
CA LEU A 302 20.43 -12.06 31.30
C LEU A 302 19.14 -11.27 31.02
N THR A 303 19.19 -9.94 31.14
CA THR A 303 18.06 -9.05 30.79
C THR A 303 17.65 -9.25 29.34
N ARG A 304 18.62 -9.27 28.41
CA ARG A 304 18.36 -9.52 26.98
C ARG A 304 17.74 -10.91 26.75
N LEU A 305 18.25 -11.96 27.38
CA LEU A 305 17.66 -13.30 27.29
C LEU A 305 16.23 -13.33 27.82
N GLN A 306 15.95 -12.63 28.93
CA GLN A 306 14.61 -12.52 29.46
C GLN A 306 13.65 -11.80 28.49
N THR A 307 14.11 -10.73 27.82
CA THR A 307 13.38 -10.06 26.74
C THR A 307 13.07 -11.02 25.60
N MET A 308 14.04 -11.82 25.16
CA MET A 308 13.84 -12.83 24.11
C MET A 308 12.79 -13.87 24.50
N VAL A 309 12.79 -14.34 25.76
CA VAL A 309 11.77 -15.27 26.29
C VAL A 309 10.38 -14.65 26.22
N ARG A 310 10.21 -13.40 26.69
CA ARG A 310 8.92 -12.70 26.65
C ARG A 310 8.43 -12.53 25.21
N ALA A 311 9.30 -12.09 24.31
CA ALA A 311 8.98 -11.89 22.91
C ALA A 311 8.55 -13.20 22.22
N ARG A 312 9.32 -14.29 22.37
CA ARG A 312 8.98 -15.61 21.81
C ARG A 312 7.63 -16.09 22.33
N ASN A 313 7.38 -15.97 23.64
CA ASN A 313 6.11 -16.38 24.23
C ASN A 313 4.93 -15.55 23.71
N ALA A 314 5.08 -14.24 23.59
CA ALA A 314 4.05 -13.38 23.00
C ALA A 314 3.70 -13.82 21.57
N LEU A 315 4.71 -14.01 20.72
CA LEU A 315 4.55 -14.43 19.33
C LEU A 315 3.88 -15.81 19.22
N ALA A 316 4.27 -16.79 20.05
CA ALA A 316 3.66 -18.12 20.10
C ALA A 316 2.17 -18.07 20.49
N HIS A 317 1.78 -17.10 21.33
CA HIS A 317 0.39 -16.89 21.76
C HIS A 317 -0.40 -15.95 20.86
N ARG A 318 0.08 -15.66 19.64
CA ARG A 318 -0.58 -14.76 18.68
C ARG A 318 -0.77 -13.34 19.20
N LYS A 319 0.16 -12.86 20.02
CA LYS A 319 0.18 -11.51 20.56
C LYS A 319 1.38 -10.74 20.00
N PRO A 320 1.22 -9.45 19.65
CA PRO A 320 2.37 -8.60 19.42
C PRO A 320 3.31 -8.60 20.63
N VAL A 321 4.60 -8.48 20.35
CA VAL A 321 5.64 -8.25 21.35
C VAL A 321 5.43 -6.85 21.95
N ALA A 322 5.68 -6.70 23.25
CA ALA A 322 5.55 -5.42 23.94
C ALA A 322 6.54 -4.39 23.34
N PRO A 323 6.18 -3.11 23.21
CA PRO A 323 7.05 -2.10 22.58
C PRO A 323 8.47 -2.02 23.16
N ASP A 324 8.60 -2.01 24.49
CA ASP A 324 9.92 -1.98 25.14
C ASP A 324 10.78 -3.21 24.82
N ASP A 325 10.14 -4.38 24.70
CA ASP A 325 10.81 -5.61 24.30
C ASP A 325 11.22 -5.55 22.83
N VAL A 326 10.40 -4.96 21.94
CA VAL A 326 10.77 -4.74 20.53
C VAL A 326 11.98 -3.82 20.44
N LEU A 327 11.94 -2.66 21.08
CA LEU A 327 13.05 -1.70 21.10
C LEU A 327 14.35 -2.37 21.54
N SER A 328 14.32 -3.06 22.68
CA SER A 328 15.48 -3.78 23.22
C SER A 328 16.06 -4.86 22.28
N LEU A 329 15.27 -5.37 21.32
CA LEU A 329 15.74 -6.40 20.38
C LEU A 329 16.26 -5.81 19.06
N VAL A 330 15.79 -4.63 18.67
CA VAL A 330 16.10 -4.01 17.37
C VAL A 330 17.14 -2.89 17.43
N THR A 331 17.48 -2.41 18.63
CA THR A 331 18.55 -1.44 18.90
C THR A 331 19.76 -2.11 19.53
#